data_AF-A0A3S1PG64-F1
#
_entry.id   AF-A0A3S1PG64-F1
#
_cell.length_a   1.000
_cell.length_b   1.000
_cell.length_c   1.000
_cell.angle_alpha   90.00
_cell.angle_beta   90.00
_cell.angle_gamma   90.00
#
_symmetry.space_group_name_H-M   'P 1'
#
loop_
_entity.id
_entity.type
_entity.pdbx_description
1 polymer ?
#
loop_
_entity_poly.entity_id
_entity_poly.type
_entity_poly.pdbx_seq_one_letter_code
_entity_poly.pdbx_strand_id
1 'polypeptide(L)'
;MTEADKDQCDLLDGLRRGRPAAGQDPVKRSQIIEGARRVFIDKGFEAASMNDITREAGVSKGTIYVYFANKEELFEALIEEERGTIFKNMYDMLDRADDLRETLVKFGKVLSLKITSAKVIQAQRTVIGASDRIPELGARFYERGPKRG
;
A
#
# COMPACT_ATOMS: atom_id res chain seq x y z
N MET A 1 -31.17 -37.19 24.08
CA MET A 1 -30.31 -35.99 23.91
C MET A 1 -30.36 -35.64 22.44
N THR A 2 -31.05 -34.54 22.14
CA THR A 2 -31.75 -34.27 20.88
C THR A 2 -30.84 -33.58 19.86
N GLU A 3 -31.03 -33.83 18.56
CA GLU A 3 -30.29 -33.26 17.41
C GLU A 3 -30.13 -31.72 17.44
N ALA A 4 -31.00 -31.00 18.14
CA ALA A 4 -30.96 -29.55 18.30
C ALA A 4 -29.72 -29.02 19.06
N ASP A 5 -29.06 -29.86 19.88
CA ASP A 5 -27.87 -29.47 20.67
C ASP A 5 -26.57 -29.51 19.83
N LYS A 6 -26.57 -30.30 18.73
CA LYS A 6 -25.44 -30.37 17.78
C LYS A 6 -25.41 -29.16 16.84
N ASP A 7 -26.57 -28.75 16.32
CA ASP A 7 -26.70 -27.57 15.47
C ASP A 7 -26.26 -26.28 16.19
N GLN A 8 -26.47 -26.20 17.51
CA GLN A 8 -26.07 -25.05 18.31
C GLN A 8 -24.56 -25.01 18.61
N CYS A 9 -23.89 -26.17 18.62
CA CYS A 9 -22.43 -26.28 18.73
C CYS A 9 -21.74 -25.89 17.40
N ASP A 10 -22.33 -26.27 16.27
CA ASP A 10 -21.85 -25.92 14.92
C ASP A 10 -21.99 -24.42 14.61
N LEU A 11 -23.02 -23.75 15.15
CA LEU A 11 -23.18 -22.29 15.06
C LEU A 11 -22.16 -21.51 15.90
N LEU A 12 -21.66 -22.08 17.00
CA LEU A 12 -20.63 -21.46 17.85
C LEU A 12 -19.21 -21.70 17.32
N ASP A 13 -18.99 -22.75 16.52
CA ASP A 13 -17.72 -23.02 15.86
C ASP A 13 -17.46 -22.13 14.62
N GLY A 14 -18.50 -21.60 13.97
CA GLY A 14 -18.38 -20.64 12.87
C GLY A 14 -17.76 -19.28 13.24
N LEU A 15 -17.77 -18.92 14.53
CA LEU A 15 -17.19 -17.67 15.06
C LEU A 15 -15.69 -17.80 15.38
N ARG A 16 -15.10 -18.99 15.26
CA ARG A 16 -13.66 -19.24 15.38
C ARG A 16 -12.94 -19.17 14.04
N ARG A 17 -13.28 -18.21 13.17
CA ARG A 17 -12.40 -17.88 12.03
C ARG A 17 -11.04 -17.50 12.61
N GLY A 18 -10.08 -18.43 12.46
CA GLY A 18 -8.80 -18.40 13.13
C GLY A 18 -8.11 -17.06 12.95
N ARG A 19 -7.47 -16.59 14.02
CA ARG A 19 -6.56 -15.43 13.98
C ARG A 19 -5.61 -15.64 12.78
N PRO A 20 -5.50 -14.69 11.84
CA PRO A 20 -4.63 -14.83 10.68
C PRO A 20 -3.24 -15.27 11.12
N ALA A 21 -2.57 -16.12 10.33
CA ALA A 21 -1.19 -16.46 10.58
C ALA A 21 -0.36 -15.17 10.72
N ALA A 22 0.64 -15.18 11.61
CA ALA A 22 1.46 -14.00 11.85
C ALA A 22 2.02 -13.47 10.52
N GLY A 23 1.80 -12.19 10.23
CA GLY A 23 2.25 -11.56 8.97
C GLY A 23 1.24 -11.62 7.81
N GLN A 24 0.09 -12.27 7.98
CA GLN A 24 -0.91 -12.43 6.93
C GLN A 24 -2.20 -11.64 7.18
N ASP A 25 -2.31 -10.89 8.27
CA ASP A 25 -3.49 -10.05 8.52
C ASP A 25 -3.45 -8.80 7.61
N PRO A 26 -4.35 -8.71 6.61
CA PRO A 26 -4.35 -7.60 5.67
C PRO A 26 -4.69 -6.26 6.35
N VAL A 27 -5.49 -6.28 7.43
CA VAL A 27 -5.84 -5.09 8.21
C VAL A 27 -4.60 -4.57 8.90
N LYS A 28 -3.80 -5.46 9.51
CA LYS A 28 -2.55 -5.10 10.16
C LYS A 28 -1.51 -4.58 9.16
N ARG A 29 -1.40 -5.24 8.00
CA ARG A 29 -0.51 -4.81 6.92
C ARG A 29 -0.85 -3.40 6.44
N SER A 30 -2.13 -3.12 6.18
CA SER A 30 -2.60 -1.79 5.76
C SER A 30 -2.34 -0.75 6.86
N GLN A 31 -2.64 -1.06 8.13
CA GLN A 31 -2.34 -0.17 9.25
C GLN A 31 -0.86 0.24 9.31
N ILE A 32 0.07 -0.69 9.06
CA ILE A 32 1.50 -0.40 9.02
C ILE A 32 1.86 0.51 7.84
N ILE A 33 1.34 0.24 6.64
CA ILE A 33 1.58 1.04 5.43
C ILE A 33 1.03 2.46 5.60
N GLU A 34 -0.16 2.60 6.20
CA GLU A 34 -0.75 3.90 6.50
C GLU A 34 0.11 4.73 7.46
N GLY A 35 0.60 4.10 8.53
CA GLY A 35 1.52 4.76 9.47
C GLY A 35 2.84 5.15 8.81
N ALA A 36 3.38 4.27 7.97
CA ALA A 36 4.58 4.54 7.20
C ALA A 36 4.43 5.74 6.26
N ARG A 37 3.30 5.82 5.54
CA ARG A 37 3.02 6.96 4.66
C ARG A 37 3.10 8.27 5.41
N ARG A 38 2.48 8.35 6.60
CA ARG A 38 2.49 9.57 7.41
C ARG A 38 3.91 9.92 7.87
N VAL A 39 4.67 8.95 8.36
CA VAL A 39 6.07 9.18 8.76
C VAL A 39 6.94 9.64 7.59
N PHE A 40 6.82 9.01 6.42
CA PHE A 40 7.62 9.39 5.25
C PHE A 40 7.22 10.75 4.68
N ILE A 41 5.95 11.15 4.76
CA ILE A 41 5.51 12.50 4.36
C ILE A 41 6.05 13.56 5.32
N ASP A 42 6.00 13.29 6.62
CA ASP A 42 6.39 14.24 7.67
C ASP A 42 7.91 14.40 7.77
N LYS A 43 8.65 13.28 7.81
CA LYS A 43 10.10 13.27 8.07
C LYS A 43 10.95 13.08 6.82
N GLY A 44 10.35 12.67 5.70
CA GLY A 44 11.09 12.12 4.57
C GLY A 44 11.60 10.70 4.82
N PHE A 45 12.08 10.03 3.76
CA PHE A 45 12.57 8.66 3.85
C PHE A 45 13.82 8.55 4.74
N GLU A 46 14.76 9.48 4.62
CA GLU A 46 16.05 9.44 5.34
C GLU A 46 15.88 9.51 6.86
N ALA A 47 15.16 10.53 7.36
CA ALA A 47 15.01 10.76 8.79
C ALA A 47 13.97 9.83 9.46
N ALA A 48 13.19 9.10 8.67
CA ALA A 48 12.28 8.09 9.18
C ALA A 48 13.02 6.85 9.69
N SER A 49 12.53 6.27 10.79
CA SER A 49 12.99 4.99 11.32
C SER A 49 11.86 3.98 11.46
N MET A 50 12.20 2.69 11.52
CA MET A 50 11.22 1.62 11.83
C MET A 50 10.50 1.86 13.16
N ASN A 51 11.16 2.46 14.15
CA ASN A 51 10.56 2.80 15.44
C ASN A 51 9.54 3.94 15.31
N ASP A 52 9.80 4.95 14.48
CA ASP A 52 8.82 6.00 14.18
C ASP A 52 7.56 5.41 13.56
N ILE A 53 7.73 4.52 12.59
CA ILE A 53 6.63 3.87 11.88
C ILE A 53 5.84 2.96 12.82
N THR A 54 6.53 2.21 13.69
CA THR A 54 5.90 1.37 14.72
C THR A 54 4.99 2.20 15.63
N ARG A 55 5.49 3.35 16.10
CA ARG A 55 4.75 4.28 16.96
C ARG A 55 3.56 4.88 16.23
N GLU A 56 3.76 5.37 15.02
CA GLU A 56 2.73 6.00 14.20
C GLU A 56 1.63 5.02 13.76
N ALA A 57 1.99 3.77 13.49
CA ALA A 57 1.05 2.72 13.15
C ALA A 57 0.33 2.14 14.37
N GLY A 58 0.79 2.41 15.60
CA GLY A 58 0.20 1.84 16.82
C GLY A 58 0.36 0.32 16.91
N VAL A 59 1.49 -0.22 16.42
CA VAL A 59 1.80 -1.66 16.46
C VAL A 59 3.02 -1.93 17.35
N SER A 60 3.27 -3.19 17.71
CA SER A 60 4.50 -3.53 18.43
C SER A 60 5.69 -3.67 17.47
N LYS A 61 6.91 -3.53 17.99
CA LYS A 61 8.14 -3.78 17.21
C LYS A 61 8.17 -5.20 16.66
N GLY A 62 7.79 -6.21 17.45
CA GLY A 62 7.69 -7.58 16.96
C GLY A 62 6.68 -7.72 15.81
N THR A 63 5.56 -7.00 15.90
CA THR A 63 4.55 -7.01 14.84
C THR A 63 5.08 -6.42 13.54
N ILE A 64 5.72 -5.26 13.54
CA ILE A 64 6.17 -4.63 12.27
C ILE A 64 7.19 -5.51 11.54
N TYR A 65 8.13 -6.12 12.25
CA TYR A 65 9.19 -6.95 11.65
C TYR A 65 8.70 -8.30 11.12
N VAL A 66 7.49 -8.74 11.51
CA VAL A 66 6.83 -9.89 10.90
C VAL A 66 6.28 -9.55 9.52
N TYR A 67 5.93 -8.28 9.25
CA TYR A 67 5.41 -7.85 7.94
C TYR A 67 6.49 -7.29 7.02
N PHE A 68 7.47 -6.58 7.57
CA PHE A 68 8.50 -5.90 6.80
C PHE A 68 9.85 -5.98 7.51
N ALA A 69 10.86 -6.52 6.83
CA ALA A 69 12.18 -6.72 7.40
C ALA A 69 12.91 -5.39 7.66
N ASN A 70 12.65 -4.37 6.84
CA ASN A 70 13.32 -3.08 6.91
C ASN A 70 12.47 -1.93 6.34
N LYS A 71 13.01 -0.71 6.43
CA LYS A 71 12.34 0.53 6.02
C LYS A 71 12.16 0.59 4.49
N GLU A 72 13.10 0.03 3.75
CA GLU A 72 13.14 -0.02 2.29
C GLU A 72 12.01 -0.90 1.74
N GLU A 73 11.85 -2.12 2.26
CA GLU A 73 10.78 -3.04 1.90
C GLU A 73 9.40 -2.44 2.16
N LEU A 74 9.26 -1.77 3.31
CA LEU A 74 8.03 -1.12 3.70
C LEU A 74 7.72 0.11 2.83
N PHE A 75 8.74 0.86 2.43
CA PHE A 75 8.60 1.95 1.46
C PHE A 75 8.16 1.42 0.10
N GLU A 76 8.73 0.33 -0.40
CA GLU A 76 8.29 -0.28 -1.66
C GLU A 76 6.87 -0.79 -1.63
N ALA A 77 6.47 -1.41 -0.52
CA ALA A 77 5.10 -1.85 -0.32
C ALA A 77 4.12 -0.67 -0.37
N LEU A 78 4.49 0.47 0.23
CA LEU A 78 3.72 1.70 0.13
C LEU A 78 3.61 2.21 -1.31
N ILE A 79 4.71 2.21 -2.07
CA ILE A 79 4.70 2.63 -3.48
C ILE A 79 3.82 1.71 -4.34
N GLU A 80 3.90 0.40 -4.11
CA GLU A 80 3.09 -0.59 -4.83
C GLU A 80 1.58 -0.41 -4.55
N GLU A 81 1.21 -0.10 -3.30
CA GLU A 81 -0.17 0.17 -2.91
C GLU A 81 -0.70 1.48 -3.51
N GLU A 82 0.08 2.56 -3.45
CA GLU A 82 -0.27 3.84 -4.08
C GLU A 82 -0.46 3.69 -5.59
N ARG A 83 0.40 2.92 -6.27
CA ARG A 83 0.23 2.60 -7.70
C ARG A 83 -1.11 1.89 -7.94
N GLY A 84 -1.40 0.86 -7.16
CA GLY A 84 -2.64 0.07 -7.28
C GLY A 84 -3.88 0.96 -7.19
N THR A 85 -3.92 1.89 -6.24
CA THR A 85 -5.05 2.82 -6.07
C THR A 85 -5.11 3.88 -7.16
N ILE A 86 -3.97 4.44 -7.58
CA ILE A 86 -3.93 5.54 -8.55
C ILE A 86 -4.33 5.06 -9.95
N PHE A 87 -3.79 3.92 -10.40
CA PHE A 87 -3.90 3.52 -11.79
C PHE A 87 -5.11 2.62 -12.09
N LYS A 88 -5.62 1.86 -11.11
CA LYS A 88 -6.76 0.95 -11.32
C LYS A 88 -7.98 1.67 -11.91
N ASN A 89 -8.39 2.79 -11.31
CA ASN A 89 -9.55 3.56 -11.80
C ASN A 89 -9.34 4.17 -13.19
N MET A 90 -8.08 4.37 -13.61
CA MET A 90 -7.76 4.91 -14.93
C MET A 90 -7.78 3.80 -16.00
N TYR A 91 -7.32 2.59 -15.69
CA TYR A 91 -7.44 1.45 -16.62
C TYR A 91 -8.89 1.01 -16.80
N ASP A 92 -9.67 0.98 -15.71
CA ASP A 92 -11.10 0.64 -15.77
C ASP A 92 -11.88 1.59 -16.72
N MET A 93 -11.39 2.82 -16.92
CA MET A 93 -11.95 3.79 -17.88
C MET A 93 -11.65 3.41 -19.34
N LEU A 94 -10.47 2.84 -19.61
CA LEU A 94 -10.06 2.41 -20.94
C LEU A 94 -10.82 1.16 -21.40
N ASP A 95 -11.16 0.26 -20.47
CA ASP A 95 -11.86 -0.99 -20.76
C ASP A 95 -13.36 -0.81 -21.11
N ARG A 96 -13.94 0.37 -20.81
CA ARG A 96 -15.37 0.69 -21.00
C ARG A 96 -15.61 1.69 -22.13
N ALA A 97 -14.69 1.78 -23.08
CA ALA A 97 -14.67 2.84 -24.08
C ALA A 97 -15.67 2.59 -25.22
N ASP A 98 -16.77 3.36 -25.25
CA ASP A 98 -17.68 3.39 -26.40
C ASP A 98 -17.16 4.34 -27.51
N ASP A 99 -16.57 5.49 -27.13
CA ASP A 99 -15.88 6.42 -28.02
C ASP A 99 -14.40 6.57 -27.62
N LEU A 100 -13.51 6.21 -28.55
CA LEU A 100 -12.06 6.22 -28.32
C LEU A 100 -11.51 7.62 -28.04
N ARG A 101 -11.94 8.63 -28.80
CA ARG A 101 -11.41 10.00 -28.66
C ARG A 101 -11.81 10.58 -27.32
N GLU A 102 -13.09 10.47 -26.96
CA GLU A 102 -13.60 10.99 -25.70
C GLU A 102 -12.94 10.28 -24.50
N THR A 103 -12.77 8.96 -24.59
CA THR A 103 -12.11 8.16 -23.56
C THR A 103 -10.65 8.57 -23.38
N LEU A 104 -9.87 8.71 -24.45
CA LEU A 104 -8.47 9.12 -24.37
C LEU A 104 -8.31 10.54 -23.82
N VAL A 105 -9.23 11.47 -24.16
CA VAL A 105 -9.21 12.82 -23.61
C VAL A 105 -9.52 12.82 -22.11
N LYS A 106 -10.52 12.04 -21.66
CA LYS A 106 -10.85 11.88 -20.24
C LYS A 106 -9.69 11.25 -19.47
N PHE A 107 -9.13 10.17 -20.00
CA PHE A 107 -7.97 9.48 -19.44
C PHE A 107 -6.78 10.44 -19.29
N GLY A 108 -6.40 11.15 -20.36
CA GLY A 108 -5.28 12.08 -20.34
C GLY A 108 -5.45 13.21 -19.32
N LYS A 109 -6.67 13.73 -19.14
CA LYS A 109 -6.98 14.73 -18.10
C LYS A 109 -6.83 14.16 -16.69
N VAL A 110 -7.37 12.97 -16.43
CA VAL A 110 -7.27 12.33 -15.11
C VAL A 110 -5.81 11.99 -14.78
N LEU A 111 -5.09 11.41 -15.76
CA LEU A 111 -3.67 11.10 -15.63
C LEU A 111 -2.87 12.36 -15.31
N SER A 112 -3.05 13.43 -16.09
CA SER A 112 -2.36 14.72 -15.88
C SER A 112 -2.59 15.24 -14.47
N LEU A 113 -3.84 15.33 -14.02
CA LEU A 113 -4.18 15.80 -12.67
C LEU A 113 -3.55 14.94 -11.55
N LYS A 114 -3.33 13.65 -11.80
CA LYS A 114 -2.77 12.72 -10.83
C LYS A 114 -1.25 12.81 -10.77
N ILE A 115 -0.58 12.72 -11.92
CA ILE A 115 0.88 12.77 -11.98
C ILE A 115 1.43 14.15 -11.57
N THR A 116 0.66 15.22 -11.78
CA THR A 116 1.05 16.58 -11.34
C THR A 116 0.51 16.95 -9.96
N SER A 117 -0.09 16.02 -9.22
CA SER A 117 -0.56 16.29 -7.86
C SER A 117 0.61 16.48 -6.90
N ALA A 118 0.46 17.38 -5.93
CA ALA A 118 1.49 17.64 -4.93
C ALA A 118 1.95 16.38 -4.19
N LYS A 119 1.01 15.46 -3.90
CA LYS A 119 1.28 14.16 -3.26
C LYS A 119 2.22 13.30 -4.11
N VAL A 120 1.94 13.14 -5.40
CA VAL A 120 2.76 12.31 -6.31
C VAL A 120 4.14 12.94 -6.53
N ILE A 121 4.19 14.26 -6.72
CA ILE A 121 5.46 14.99 -6.86
C ILE A 121 6.32 14.85 -5.61
N GLN A 122 5.72 14.94 -4.41
CA GLN A 122 6.44 14.76 -3.15
C GLN A 122 6.98 13.33 -3.04
N ALA A 123 6.18 12.32 -3.36
CA ALA A 123 6.62 10.93 -3.36
C ALA A 123 7.80 10.70 -4.33
N GLN A 124 7.70 11.21 -5.56
CA GLN A 124 8.79 11.14 -6.55
C GLN A 124 10.06 11.84 -6.06
N ARG A 125 9.94 13.03 -5.44
CA ARG A 125 11.10 13.73 -4.86
C ARG A 125 11.77 12.95 -3.75
N THR A 126 10.99 12.30 -2.88
CA THR A 126 11.51 11.42 -1.83
C THR A 126 12.33 10.28 -2.43
N VAL A 127 11.84 9.65 -3.51
CA VAL A 127 12.56 8.58 -4.21
C VAL A 127 13.84 9.09 -4.85
N ILE A 128 13.77 10.22 -5.58
CA ILE A 128 14.94 10.80 -6.26
C ILE A 128 16.03 11.12 -5.23
N GLY A 129 15.68 11.79 -4.14
CA GLY A 129 16.65 12.13 -3.09
C GLY A 129 17.25 10.91 -2.38
N ALA A 130 16.49 9.82 -2.25
CA ALA A 130 17.00 8.57 -1.68
C ALA A 130 17.84 7.76 -2.67
N SER A 131 17.56 7.87 -3.98
CA SER A 131 18.27 7.15 -5.05
C SER A 131 19.73 7.60 -5.21
N ASP A 132 20.06 8.84 -4.83
CA ASP A 132 21.43 9.33 -4.86
C ASP A 132 22.36 8.58 -3.87
N ARG A 133 21.81 7.99 -2.81
CA ARG A 133 22.56 7.21 -1.80
C ARG A 133 22.30 5.71 -1.87
N ILE A 134 21.10 5.32 -2.30
CA ILE A 134 20.68 3.93 -2.45
C ILE A 134 20.24 3.75 -3.91
N PRO A 135 21.18 3.54 -4.86
CA PRO A 135 20.88 3.51 -6.28
C PRO A 135 19.82 2.46 -6.65
N GLU A 136 19.82 1.33 -5.94
CA GLU A 136 18.84 0.26 -6.14
C GLU A 136 17.41 0.65 -5.75
N LEU A 137 17.21 1.65 -4.89
CA LEU A 137 15.88 2.11 -4.49
C LEU A 137 15.16 2.80 -5.65
N GLY A 138 15.88 3.58 -6.46
CA GLY A 138 15.32 4.20 -7.67
C GLY A 138 14.90 3.15 -8.69
N ALA A 139 15.74 2.13 -8.90
CA ALA A 139 15.42 1.01 -9.78
C ALA A 139 14.19 0.24 -9.27
N ARG A 140 14.13 -0.10 -7.98
CA ARG A 140 12.99 -0.80 -7.37
C ARG A 140 11.71 0.03 -7.40
N PHE A 141 11.81 1.35 -7.18
CA PHE A 141 10.68 2.27 -7.36
C PHE A 141 10.16 2.22 -8.80
N TYR A 142 11.05 2.34 -9.80
CA TYR A 142 10.66 2.30 -11.20
C TYR A 142 9.99 0.96 -11.56
N GLU A 143 10.60 -0.16 -11.19
CA GLU A 143 10.11 -1.52 -11.47
C GLU A 143 8.77 -1.83 -10.78
N ARG A 144 8.58 -1.40 -9.52
CA ARG A 144 7.35 -1.68 -8.76
C ARG A 144 6.24 -0.65 -8.95
N GLY A 145 6.59 0.56 -9.39
CA GLY A 145 5.68 1.68 -9.58
C GLY A 145 5.49 2.03 -11.07
N PRO A 146 6.18 3.06 -11.61
CA PRO A 146 5.96 3.58 -12.96
C PRO A 146 6.00 2.57 -14.12
N LYS A 147 6.90 1.57 -14.10
CA LYS A 147 7.05 0.61 -15.21
C LYS A 147 5.86 -0.36 -15.34
N ARG A 148 5.09 -0.53 -14.27
CA ARG A 148 3.89 -1.38 -14.22
C ARG A 148 2.61 -0.59 -14.51
N GLY A 149 2.76 0.66 -14.95
CA GLY A 149 1.71 1.46 -15.55
C GLY A 149 1.78 1.44 -17.08
#